data_AF-A0A7C9EVH7-F1
#
_entry.id   AF-A0A7C9EVH7-F1
#
_cell.length_a   1.000
_cell.length_b   1.000
_cell.length_c   1.000
_cell.angle_alpha   90.00
_cell.angle_beta   90.00
_cell.angle_gamma   90.00
#
_symmetry.space_group_name_H-M   'P 1'
#
loop_
_entity.id
_entity.type
_entity.pdbx_description
1 polymer ?
#
loop_
_entity_poly.entity_id
_entity_poly.type
_entity_poly.pdbx_seq_one_letter_code
_entity_poly.pdbx_strand_id
1 'polypeptide(L)'
;RKVVESLGFVEVETPVLQGAAGGAEARPFITYHNSLGRDLYLRIATELHLKRMLVGGFEKVYEIGRIFRNEGISTRHNPEFTTIELYEAYSDYASMMNMA
;
A
#
# COMPACT_ATOMS: atom_id res chain seq x y z
N ARG A 1 -14.89 -2.47 -0.24
CA ARG A 1 -14.98 -3.84 -0.82
C ARG A 1 -16.06 -3.90 -1.88
N LYS A 2 -17.33 -4.20 -1.58
CA LYS A 2 -18.42 -4.34 -2.58
C LYS A 2 -18.46 -3.27 -3.70
N VAL A 3 -18.36 -1.98 -3.37
CA VAL A 3 -18.36 -0.89 -4.36
C VAL A 3 -17.17 -1.03 -5.32
N VAL A 4 -15.96 -1.18 -4.78
CA VAL A 4 -14.71 -1.31 -5.54
C VAL A 4 -14.70 -2.58 -6.40
N GLU A 5 -15.16 -3.70 -5.84
CA GLU A 5 -15.30 -4.97 -6.56
C GLU A 5 -16.31 -4.87 -7.72
N SER A 6 -17.42 -4.14 -7.54
CA SER A 6 -18.41 -3.92 -8.60
C SER A 6 -17.88 -3.11 -9.79
N LEU A 7 -16.79 -2.36 -9.59
CA LEU A 7 -16.09 -1.59 -10.63
C LEU A 7 -15.00 -2.42 -11.34
N GLY A 8 -14.89 -3.71 -11.02
CA GLY A 8 -13.98 -4.66 -11.65
C GLY A 8 -12.59 -4.74 -11.01
N PHE A 9 -12.39 -4.15 -9.83
CA PHE A 9 -11.12 -4.24 -9.11
C PHE A 9 -10.95 -5.58 -8.40
N VAL A 10 -9.72 -6.09 -8.42
CA VAL A 10 -9.31 -7.31 -7.70
C VAL A 10 -8.65 -6.91 -6.38
N GLU A 11 -9.14 -7.47 -5.27
CA GLU A 11 -8.47 -7.31 -3.96
C GLU A 11 -7.18 -8.13 -3.96
N VAL A 12 -6.08 -7.50 -3.54
CA VAL A 12 -4.78 -8.16 -3.39
C VAL A 12 -4.20 -7.85 -2.02
N GLU A 13 -3.27 -8.69 -1.56
CA GLU A 13 -2.48 -8.44 -0.36
C GLU A 13 -1.00 -8.38 -0.74
N THR A 14 -0.31 -7.31 -0.31
CA THR A 14 1.11 -7.11 -0.62
C THR A 14 1.97 -7.23 0.63
N PRO A 15 3.30 -7.48 0.50
CA PRO A 15 4.16 -7.70 1.66
C PRO A 15 4.17 -6.54 2.66
N VAL A 16 3.93 -6.86 3.94
CA VAL A 16 4.08 -5.94 5.07
C VAL A 16 5.55 -5.72 5.42
N LEU A 17 6.36 -6.78 5.36
CA LEU A 17 7.80 -6.72 5.59
C LEU A 17 8.52 -6.55 4.25
N GLN A 18 9.25 -5.44 4.10
CA GLN A 18 9.90 -5.04 2.87
C GLN A 18 11.42 -4.94 3.06
N GLY A 19 12.19 -5.28 2.03
CA GLY A 19 13.65 -5.10 2.04
C GLY A 19 14.10 -3.64 1.93
N ALA A 20 13.19 -2.74 1.51
CA ALA A 20 13.35 -1.30 1.52
C ALA A 20 11.97 -0.67 1.66
N ALA A 21 11.85 0.39 2.47
CA ALA A 21 10.63 1.17 2.56
C ALA A 21 10.51 2.13 1.36
N GLY A 22 9.29 2.32 0.86
CA GLY A 22 9.00 3.26 -0.24
C GLY A 22 7.51 3.43 -0.49
N GLY A 23 7.16 4.30 -1.45
CA GLY A 23 5.78 4.62 -1.80
C GLY A 23 5.13 5.72 -0.96
N ALA A 24 5.85 6.30 0.02
CA ALA A 24 5.44 7.49 0.74
C ALA A 24 6.67 8.21 1.31
N GLU A 25 6.52 9.48 1.67
CA GLU A 25 7.48 10.22 2.47
C GLU A 25 7.15 10.03 3.95
N ALA A 26 7.72 8.98 4.57
CA ALA A 26 7.47 8.63 5.96
C ALA A 26 8.66 7.88 6.58
N ARG A 27 8.86 8.03 7.89
CA ARG A 27 9.91 7.26 8.60
C ARG A 27 9.41 5.84 8.86
N PRO A 28 10.11 4.77 8.42
CA PRO A 28 9.65 3.41 8.65
C PRO A 28 9.99 2.89 10.06
N PHE A 29 9.24 1.89 10.51
CA PHE A 29 9.71 0.99 11.56
C PHE A 29 10.70 -0.02 10.97
N ILE A 30 11.78 -0.30 11.70
CA ILE A 30 12.84 -1.23 11.31
C ILE A 30 12.75 -2.45 12.23
N THR A 31 12.89 -3.64 11.66
CA THR A 31 12.96 -4.92 12.37
C THR A 31 14.05 -5.80 11.75
N TYR A 32 14.33 -6.95 12.34
CA TYR A 32 15.40 -7.85 11.92
C TYR A 32 14.89 -9.26 11.66
N HIS A 33 15.28 -9.84 10.52
CA HIS A 33 14.93 -11.22 10.19
C HIS A 33 16.10 -12.16 10.48
N ASN A 34 16.02 -12.90 11.59
CA ASN A 34 17.11 -13.76 12.09
C ASN A 34 17.69 -14.71 11.03
N SER A 35 16.86 -15.50 10.34
CA SER A 35 17.36 -16.49 9.37
C SER A 35 17.92 -15.89 8.07
N LEU A 36 17.55 -14.64 7.75
CA LEU A 36 18.06 -13.94 6.56
C LEU A 36 19.26 -13.04 6.91
N GLY A 37 19.55 -12.88 8.19
CA GLY A 37 20.66 -12.07 8.68
C GLY A 37 20.56 -10.58 8.31
N ARG A 38 19.36 -10.03 8.10
CA ARG A 38 19.19 -8.67 7.56
C ARG A 38 18.02 -7.90 8.16
N ASP A 39 18.10 -6.57 8.07
CA ASP A 39 17.01 -5.67 8.40
C ASP A 39 15.85 -5.79 7.40
N LEU A 40 14.64 -5.59 7.90
CA LEU A 40 13.41 -5.41 7.15
C LEU A 40 12.66 -4.19 7.69
N TYR A 41 11.79 -3.64 6.84
CA TYR A 41 11.01 -2.46 7.14
C TYR A 41 9.53 -2.81 7.11
N LEU A 42 8.77 -2.31 8.08
CA LEU A 42 7.30 -2.33 7.96
C LEU A 42 6.89 -1.33 6.88
N ARG A 43 5.96 -1.72 6.01
CA ARG A 43 5.50 -0.90 4.88
C ARG A 43 4.91 0.44 5.32
N ILE A 44 5.31 1.49 4.61
CA ILE A 44 4.81 2.87 4.79
C ILE A 44 3.73 3.28 3.77
N ALA A 45 3.54 2.45 2.73
CA ALA A 45 2.52 2.51 1.68
C ALA A 45 2.41 1.15 0.97
N THR A 46 1.36 0.92 0.19
CA THR A 46 1.19 -0.26 -0.68
C THR A 46 1.56 0.01 -2.15
N GLU A 47 1.68 1.28 -2.52
CA GLU A 47 1.90 1.83 -3.87
C GLU A 47 2.83 1.00 -4.77
N LEU A 48 4.07 0.77 -4.34
CA LEU A 48 5.08 0.18 -5.22
C LEU A 48 4.74 -1.27 -5.60
N HIS A 49 4.11 -2.03 -4.71
CA HIS A 49 3.70 -3.39 -5.00
C HIS A 49 2.45 -3.41 -5.89
N LEU A 50 1.48 -2.53 -5.64
CA LEU A 50 0.30 -2.42 -6.49
C LEU A 50 0.64 -1.98 -7.92
N LYS A 51 1.58 -1.04 -8.10
CA LYS A 51 2.10 -0.69 -9.42
C LYS A 51 2.79 -1.86 -10.13
N ARG A 52 3.49 -2.74 -9.39
CA ARG A 52 4.06 -3.97 -9.96
C ARG A 52 2.99 -4.95 -10.42
N MET A 53 1.82 -5.00 -9.75
CA MET A 53 0.69 -5.81 -10.23
C MET A 53 0.19 -5.31 -11.58
N LEU A 54 0.13 -3.98 -11.79
CA LEU A 54 -0.21 -3.43 -13.10
C LEU A 54 0.79 -3.87 -14.19
N VAL A 55 2.09 -3.77 -13.90
CA VAL A 55 3.15 -4.26 -14.81
C VAL A 55 3.01 -5.77 -15.06
N GLY A 56 2.56 -6.53 -14.06
CA GLY A 56 2.28 -7.96 -14.16
C GLY A 56 1.02 -8.32 -14.95
N GLY A 57 0.29 -7.35 -15.49
CA GLY A 57 -0.88 -7.57 -16.35
C GLY A 57 -2.24 -7.48 -15.64
N PHE A 58 -2.28 -7.11 -14.35
CA PHE A 58 -3.55 -6.80 -13.69
C PHE A 58 -3.99 -5.39 -14.08
N GLU A 59 -5.22 -5.21 -14.55
CA GLU A 59 -5.67 -3.87 -14.96
C GLU A 59 -6.25 -3.05 -13.81
N LYS A 60 -6.87 -3.69 -12.82
CA LYS A 60 -7.53 -3.03 -11.68
C LYS A 60 -7.25 -3.78 -10.39
N VAL A 61 -6.46 -3.18 -9.51
CA VAL A 61 -6.10 -3.78 -8.21
C VAL A 61 -6.37 -2.81 -7.08
N TYR A 62 -6.74 -3.36 -5.93
CA TYR A 62 -6.82 -2.59 -4.70
C TYR A 62 -6.37 -3.39 -3.50
N GLU A 63 -5.92 -2.69 -2.46
CA GLU A 63 -5.61 -3.28 -1.17
C GLU A 63 -6.21 -2.45 -0.05
N ILE A 64 -6.84 -3.11 0.93
CA ILE A 64 -7.21 -2.53 2.22
C ILE A 64 -6.26 -3.11 3.26
N GLY A 65 -5.42 -2.30 3.86
CA GLY A 65 -4.32 -2.82 4.67
C GLY A 65 -3.80 -1.86 5.73
N ARG A 66 -3.09 -2.43 6.72
CA ARG A 66 -2.38 -1.64 7.73
C ARG A 66 -1.10 -1.05 7.15
N ILE A 67 -0.88 0.22 7.40
CA ILE A 67 0.35 0.97 7.13
C ILE A 67 0.99 1.34 8.47
N PHE A 68 2.32 1.37 8.52
CA PHE A 68 3.09 1.62 9.73
C PHE A 68 4.05 2.78 9.50
N ARG A 69 3.93 3.86 10.28
CA ARG A 69 4.81 5.04 10.20
C ARG A 69 5.34 5.40 11.58
N ASN A 70 6.66 5.44 11.69
CA ASN A 70 7.39 5.72 12.93
C ASN A 70 7.55 7.23 13.12
N GLU A 71 6.42 7.88 13.37
CA GLU A 71 6.26 9.33 13.46
C GLU A 71 5.59 9.76 14.78
N GLY A 72 5.36 11.06 14.96
CA GLY A 72 4.68 11.59 16.14
C GLY A 72 3.20 11.21 16.18
N ILE A 73 2.67 11.04 17.39
CA ILE A 73 1.26 10.72 17.64
C ILE A 73 0.46 12.01 17.85
N SER A 74 -0.73 12.10 17.27
CA SER A 74 -1.66 13.19 17.54
C SER A 74 -3.11 12.74 17.40
N THR A 75 -4.07 13.64 17.58
CA THR A 75 -5.50 13.37 17.34
C THR A 75 -5.82 12.92 15.91
N ARG A 76 -4.88 13.08 14.97
CA ARG A 76 -5.01 12.66 13.56
C ARG A 76 -3.97 11.64 13.12
N HIS A 77 -2.99 11.28 13.96
CA HIS A 77 -1.89 10.40 13.58
C HIS A 77 -1.72 9.29 14.59
N ASN A 78 -1.97 8.05 14.13
CA ASN A 78 -1.64 6.84 14.86
C ASN A 78 -0.49 6.12 14.13
N PRO A 79 0.49 5.51 14.84
CA PRO A 79 1.65 4.87 14.20
C PRO A 79 1.30 3.69 13.29
N GLU A 80 0.11 3.12 13.48
CA GLU A 80 -0.47 2.15 12.57
C GLU A 80 -1.89 2.58 12.17
N PHE A 81 -2.21 2.55 10.89
CA PHE A 81 -3.53 2.98 10.41
C PHE A 81 -3.90 2.25 9.13
N THR A 82 -5.20 2.12 8.88
CA THR A 82 -5.71 1.39 7.72
C THR A 82 -5.91 2.36 6.56
N THR A 83 -5.38 2.01 5.40
CA THR A 83 -5.64 2.71 4.14
C THR A 83 -6.39 1.78 3.18
N ILE A 84 -7.00 2.40 2.17
CA ILE A 84 -7.32 1.75 0.91
C ILE A 84 -6.50 2.42 -0.17
N GLU A 85 -5.82 1.64 -1.01
CA GLU A 85 -5.15 2.12 -2.21
C GLU A 85 -5.67 1.35 -3.42
N LEU A 86 -5.90 2.06 -4.52
CA LEU A 86 -6.41 1.52 -5.78
C LEU A 86 -5.51 1.94 -6.93
N TYR A 87 -5.32 1.04 -7.89
CA TYR A 87 -4.60 1.31 -9.13
C TYR A 87 -5.38 0.75 -10.31
N GLU A 88 -5.55 1.57 -11.35
CA GLU A 88 -6.25 1.24 -12.59
C GLU A 88 -5.35 1.60 -13.78
N ALA A 89 -5.11 0.63 -14.67
CA ALA A 89 -4.41 0.84 -15.92
C ALA A 89 -5.24 1.69 -16.90
N TYR A 90 -4.57 2.42 -17.80
CA TYR A 90 -5.20 3.29 -18.81
C TYR A 90 -6.11 4.39 -18.24
N SER A 91 -5.89 4.74 -16.97
CA SER A 91 -6.68 5.71 -16.23
C SER A 91 -5.80 6.89 -15.81
N ASP A 92 -6.43 8.04 -15.58
CA ASP A 92 -5.76 9.24 -15.09
C ASP A 92 -6.43 9.70 -13.78
N TYR A 93 -5.96 10.84 -13.26
CA TYR A 93 -6.50 11.39 -12.02
C TYR A 93 -7.98 11.81 -12.13
N ALA A 94 -8.49 12.15 -13.31
CA ALA A 94 -9.88 12.54 -13.49
C ALA A 94 -10.81 11.34 -13.35
N SER A 95 -10.42 10.18 -13.89
CA SER A 95 -11.10 8.92 -13.65
C SER A 95 -11.15 8.56 -12.16
N MET A 96 -10.04 8.76 -11.42
CA MET A 96 -10.01 8.54 -9.97
C MET A 96 -10.94 9.49 -9.22
N MET A 97 -11.00 10.77 -9.58
CA MET A 97 -11.91 11.74 -8.97
C MET A 97 -13.38 11.39 -9.21
N ASN A 98 -13.72 10.86 -10.38
CA ASN A 98 -15.09 10.44 -10.68
C ASN A 98 -15.52 9.18 -9.92
N MET A 99 -14.57 8.40 -9.40
CA MET A 99 -14.82 7.23 -8.57
C MET A 99 -14.90 7.53 -7.06
N ALA A 100 -14.40 8.68 -6.62
CA ALA A 100 -14.34 9.09 -5.21
C ALA A 100 -15.67 9.67 -4.71
#